data_AF-A0A8M1KEQ9-F1
#
_entry.id   AF-A0A8M1KEQ9-F1
#
_cell.length_a   1.000
_cell.length_b   1.000
_cell.length_c   1.000
_cell.angle_alpha   90.00
_cell.angle_beta   90.00
_cell.angle_gamma   90.00
#
_symmetry.space_group_name_H-M   'P 1'
#
loop_
_entity.id
_entity.type
_entity.pdbx_description
1 polymer ?
#
loop_
_entity_poly.entity_id
_entity_poly.type
_entity_poly.pdbx_seq_one_letter_code
_entity_poly.pdbx_strand_id
1 'polypeptide(L)'
;MNKRRYSGTSYRRKHYGNGFSEMHIHNEKRTGLFSALEDMLFYTITQGEEKISISQFISALRSTGLLITDPRLKDCMEKLHLTVRDSITEVMMDKELFRKCVGGNIMLLSQAFQKKFIIPEFEAFVSKINEIYTKVHAEQKGHVADYIPHLAKFNPELWGVSLCTVDGQRHSVGDTKMPFCLQSCVKPLEYAIAVHEAGSEVVHRYVGKEPSGFKFNNLSLDEDDKPHNPMVNAGAIVISSLIKPGTNKAEKFDYVMEFVKKMAGQEYVGFSNATFQSEKETGDRNFAIGYYMKEKRCFPHGAEMIDALDFYFQLCSIEVTCESGSVMGATLANGGICPITGERVLSAEAVRNTLSLMHSCGMYDFSGEFAFH
;
A
#
# COMPACT_ATOMS: atom_id res chain seq x y z
N MET A 1 30.91 -75.01 8.83
CA MET A 1 30.05 -75.61 9.88
C MET A 1 29.36 -74.44 10.57
N ASN A 2 28.05 -74.21 10.60
CA ASN A 2 26.88 -75.08 10.67
C ASN A 2 25.69 -74.47 9.93
N LYS A 3 24.89 -75.32 9.28
CA LYS A 3 23.57 -75.03 8.68
C LYS A 3 22.45 -75.28 9.71
N ARG A 4 21.29 -74.63 9.51
CA ARG A 4 19.86 -75.02 9.74
C ARG A 4 19.10 -73.81 10.32
N ARG A 5 17.85 -73.47 9.97
CA ARG A 5 16.78 -74.09 9.17
C ARG A 5 15.72 -73.02 8.81
N TYR A 6 14.98 -73.28 7.74
CA TYR A 6 13.80 -72.55 7.26
C TYR A 6 12.56 -72.69 8.16
N SER A 7 11.69 -71.67 8.17
CA SER A 7 10.22 -71.83 8.13
C SER A 7 9.57 -70.53 7.62
N GLY A 8 8.75 -70.64 6.58
CA GLY A 8 7.99 -69.53 6.02
C GLY A 8 6.58 -69.41 6.61
N THR A 9 6.00 -68.22 6.48
CA THR A 9 4.55 -67.98 6.57
C THR A 9 4.17 -66.82 5.65
N SER A 10 3.25 -67.12 4.74
CA SER A 10 2.49 -66.22 3.86
C SER A 10 1.59 -65.29 4.66
N TYR A 11 1.48 -63.99 4.32
CA TYR A 11 0.24 -63.21 4.51
C TYR A 11 0.16 -61.95 3.60
N ARG A 12 -0.89 -61.95 2.77
CA ARG A 12 -1.70 -60.83 2.22
C ARG A 12 -1.02 -59.69 1.43
N ARG A 13 -1.25 -59.72 0.10
CA ARG A 13 -1.33 -58.52 -0.76
C ARG A 13 -2.38 -57.55 -0.20
N LYS A 14 -1.98 -56.34 0.16
CA LYS A 14 -2.89 -55.19 0.30
C LYS A 14 -3.12 -54.59 -1.08
N HIS A 15 -4.39 -54.47 -1.45
CA HIS A 15 -4.85 -53.74 -2.63
C HIS A 15 -4.37 -52.28 -2.56
N TYR A 16 -3.65 -51.84 -3.59
CA TYR A 16 -3.52 -50.42 -3.92
C TYR A 16 -4.74 -50.02 -4.75
N GLY A 17 -5.70 -49.38 -4.10
CA GLY A 17 -6.86 -48.79 -4.77
C GLY A 17 -7.52 -47.78 -3.83
N ASN A 18 -7.29 -46.48 -4.09
CA ASN A 18 -8.21 -45.35 -3.86
C ASN A 18 -7.57 -43.95 -3.80
N GLY A 19 -6.25 -43.79 -3.97
CA GLY A 19 -5.64 -42.45 -3.94
C GLY A 19 -6.03 -41.51 -5.11
N PHE A 20 -6.39 -42.05 -6.29
CA PHE A 20 -6.77 -41.25 -7.46
C PHE A 20 -8.25 -40.79 -7.43
N SER A 21 -9.13 -41.56 -6.78
CA SER A 21 -10.56 -41.24 -6.70
C SER A 21 -10.81 -40.07 -5.74
N GLU A 22 -10.12 -40.02 -4.60
CA GLU A 22 -10.31 -38.93 -3.62
C GLU A 22 -9.84 -37.57 -4.14
N MET A 23 -8.73 -37.51 -4.90
CA MET A 23 -8.26 -36.27 -5.53
C MET A 23 -9.23 -35.76 -6.60
N HIS A 24 -9.75 -36.65 -7.47
CA HIS A 24 -10.74 -36.28 -8.48
C HIS A 24 -12.06 -35.84 -7.86
N ILE A 25 -12.55 -36.55 -6.84
CA ILE A 25 -13.78 -36.18 -6.11
C ILE A 25 -13.60 -34.84 -5.38
N HIS A 26 -12.42 -34.57 -4.81
CA HIS A 26 -12.15 -33.28 -4.17
C HIS A 26 -12.13 -32.14 -5.19
N ASN A 27 -11.56 -32.36 -6.37
CA ASN A 27 -11.48 -31.36 -7.43
C ASN A 27 -12.84 -31.13 -8.12
N GLU A 28 -13.65 -32.18 -8.31
CA GLU A 28 -15.03 -32.12 -8.81
C GLU A 28 -15.97 -31.43 -7.81
N LYS A 29 -15.85 -31.71 -6.51
CA LYS A 29 -16.61 -30.99 -5.47
C LYS A 29 -16.23 -29.52 -5.40
N ARG A 30 -14.94 -29.20 -5.57
CA ARG A 30 -14.45 -27.82 -5.56
C ARG A 30 -14.95 -27.05 -6.78
N THR A 31 -14.90 -27.65 -7.96
CA THR A 31 -15.45 -27.06 -9.20
C THR A 31 -16.98 -26.93 -9.15
N GLY A 32 -17.69 -27.89 -8.57
CA GLY A 32 -19.14 -27.79 -8.34
C GLY A 32 -19.54 -26.66 -7.37
N LEU A 33 -18.76 -26.44 -6.30
CA LEU A 33 -19.01 -25.35 -5.35
C LEU A 33 -18.79 -23.96 -5.98
N PHE A 34 -17.70 -23.78 -6.73
CA PHE A 34 -17.44 -22.53 -7.44
C PHE A 34 -18.51 -22.26 -8.51
N SER A 35 -18.92 -23.29 -9.26
CA SER A 35 -20.03 -23.21 -10.21
C SER A 35 -21.33 -22.72 -9.56
N ALA A 36 -21.71 -23.27 -8.41
CA ALA A 36 -22.93 -22.86 -7.72
C ALA A 36 -22.86 -21.41 -7.22
N LEU A 37 -21.67 -20.96 -6.83
CA LEU A 37 -21.43 -19.60 -6.33
C LEU A 37 -21.41 -18.57 -7.46
N GLU A 38 -20.84 -18.92 -8.63
CA GLU A 38 -20.94 -18.12 -9.85
C GLU A 38 -22.41 -17.94 -10.27
N ASP A 39 -23.19 -19.02 -10.24
CA ASP A 39 -24.60 -19.00 -10.59
C ASP A 39 -25.43 -18.12 -9.64
N MET A 40 -25.21 -18.27 -8.33
CA MET A 40 -25.88 -17.44 -7.33
C MET A 40 -25.51 -15.96 -7.48
N LEU A 41 -24.24 -15.68 -7.77
CA LEU A 41 -23.79 -14.32 -8.00
C LEU A 41 -24.45 -13.71 -9.25
N PHE A 42 -24.54 -14.47 -10.35
CA PHE A 42 -25.23 -14.03 -11.56
C PHE A 42 -26.66 -13.57 -11.24
N TYR A 43 -27.47 -14.42 -10.61
CA TYR A 43 -28.85 -14.07 -10.27
C TYR A 43 -28.96 -12.91 -9.26
N THR A 44 -27.97 -12.75 -8.38
CA THR A 44 -27.91 -11.62 -7.44
C THR A 44 -27.73 -10.31 -8.21
N ILE A 45 -26.84 -10.29 -9.21
CA ILE A 45 -26.55 -9.09 -10.00
C ILE A 45 -27.70 -8.81 -10.99
N THR A 46 -28.25 -9.84 -11.64
CA THR A 46 -29.32 -9.70 -12.64
C THR A 46 -30.71 -9.53 -12.03
N GLN A 47 -30.86 -9.61 -10.70
CA GLN A 47 -32.15 -9.61 -10.01
C GLN A 47 -33.13 -10.66 -10.55
N GLY A 48 -32.61 -11.80 -11.02
CA GLY A 48 -33.39 -12.91 -11.56
C GLY A 48 -33.56 -12.92 -13.09
N GLU A 49 -33.04 -11.91 -13.81
CA GLU A 49 -33.04 -11.94 -15.28
C GLU A 49 -32.08 -12.99 -15.86
N GLU A 50 -32.38 -13.48 -17.07
CA GLU A 50 -31.59 -14.52 -17.75
C GLU A 50 -30.30 -13.99 -18.40
N LYS A 51 -30.21 -12.68 -18.61
CA LYS A 51 -29.07 -12.00 -19.24
C LYS A 51 -28.85 -10.63 -18.60
N ILE A 52 -27.62 -10.15 -18.65
CA ILE A 52 -27.25 -8.79 -18.22
C ILE A 52 -26.33 -8.18 -19.26
N SER A 53 -26.44 -6.88 -19.54
CA SER A 53 -25.48 -6.25 -20.42
C SER A 53 -24.12 -6.07 -19.74
N ILE A 54 -23.03 -6.08 -20.50
CA ILE A 54 -21.69 -5.84 -19.93
C ILE A 54 -21.61 -4.44 -19.29
N SER A 55 -22.33 -3.45 -19.85
CA SER A 55 -22.39 -2.10 -19.30
C SER A 55 -23.08 -2.07 -17.93
N GLN A 56 -24.18 -2.80 -17.76
CA GLN A 56 -24.88 -2.96 -16.49
C GLN A 56 -24.00 -3.68 -15.45
N PHE A 57 -23.30 -4.75 -15.84
CA PHE A 57 -22.37 -5.45 -14.95
C PHE A 57 -21.24 -4.52 -14.47
N ILE A 58 -20.62 -3.75 -15.37
CA ILE A 58 -19.57 -2.79 -15.01
C ILE A 58 -20.12 -1.69 -14.09
N SER A 59 -21.35 -1.21 -14.35
CA SER A 59 -22.01 -0.23 -13.48
C SER A 59 -22.24 -0.80 -12.07
N ALA A 60 -22.77 -2.02 -11.98
CA ALA A 60 -22.99 -2.70 -10.72
C ALA A 60 -21.68 -3.02 -9.98
N LEU A 61 -20.59 -3.29 -10.71
CA LEU A 61 -19.27 -3.45 -10.11
C LEU A 61 -18.75 -2.14 -9.52
N ARG A 62 -18.91 -1.01 -10.22
CA ARG A 62 -18.48 0.30 -9.74
C ARG A 62 -19.24 0.75 -8.48
N SER A 63 -20.51 0.39 -8.33
CA SER A 63 -21.28 0.72 -7.11
C SER A 63 -20.75 0.00 -5.86
N THR A 64 -20.02 -1.11 -6.02
CA THR A 64 -19.30 -1.75 -4.90
C THR A 64 -18.06 -0.97 -4.44
N GLY A 65 -17.61 0.01 -5.24
CA GLY A 65 -16.39 0.78 -5.03
C GLY A 65 -15.14 0.20 -5.69
N LEU A 66 -15.19 -0.99 -6.28
CA LEU A 66 -14.06 -1.52 -7.06
C LEU A 66 -13.90 -0.77 -8.38
N LEU A 67 -12.65 -0.51 -8.75
CA LEU A 67 -12.31 0.03 -10.07
C LEU A 67 -12.14 -1.10 -11.08
N ILE A 68 -12.50 -0.84 -12.33
CA ILE A 68 -12.25 -1.78 -13.45
C ILE A 68 -10.75 -1.97 -13.72
N THR A 69 -9.90 -1.07 -13.22
CA THR A 69 -8.44 -1.15 -13.31
C THR A 69 -7.82 -1.89 -12.11
N ASP A 70 -8.62 -2.42 -11.19
CA ASP A 70 -8.11 -3.19 -10.05
C ASP A 70 -7.29 -4.41 -10.56
N PRO A 71 -6.01 -4.54 -10.18
CA PRO A 71 -5.16 -5.64 -10.61
C PRO A 71 -5.76 -7.03 -10.31
N ARG A 72 -6.53 -7.16 -9.23
CA ARG A 72 -7.21 -8.42 -8.85
C ARG A 72 -8.40 -8.75 -9.75
N LEU A 73 -8.82 -7.84 -10.63
CA LEU A 73 -9.89 -8.04 -11.62
C LEU A 73 -9.38 -8.17 -13.05
N LYS A 74 -8.06 -8.14 -13.27
CA LYS A 74 -7.44 -8.13 -14.61
C LYS A 74 -7.95 -9.23 -15.54
N ASP A 75 -7.97 -10.49 -15.07
CA ASP A 75 -8.45 -11.63 -15.87
C ASP A 75 -9.92 -11.47 -16.31
N CYS A 76 -10.79 -11.07 -15.38
CA CYS A 76 -12.19 -10.79 -15.68
C CYS A 76 -12.35 -9.68 -16.73
N MET A 77 -11.63 -8.57 -16.56
CA MET A 77 -11.73 -7.42 -17.47
C MET A 77 -11.16 -7.73 -18.85
N GLU A 78 -10.04 -8.46 -18.95
CA GLU A 78 -9.48 -8.91 -20.22
C GLU A 78 -10.46 -9.81 -20.98
N LYS A 79 -11.10 -10.76 -20.30
CA LYS A 79 -12.12 -11.64 -20.92
C LYS A 79 -13.36 -10.88 -21.38
N LEU A 80 -13.83 -9.91 -20.59
CA LEU A 80 -14.94 -9.04 -20.98
C LEU A 80 -14.57 -8.21 -22.22
N HIS A 81 -13.37 -7.61 -22.24
CA HIS A 81 -12.90 -6.84 -23.40
C HIS A 81 -12.79 -7.69 -24.67
N LEU A 82 -12.27 -8.92 -24.58
CA LEU A 82 -12.22 -9.84 -25.72
C LEU A 82 -13.63 -10.16 -26.26
N THR A 83 -14.60 -10.33 -25.37
CA THR A 83 -15.99 -10.62 -25.76
C THR A 83 -16.65 -9.43 -26.48
N VAL A 84 -16.36 -8.20 -26.04
CA VAL A 84 -16.89 -6.98 -26.67
C VAL A 84 -16.24 -6.69 -28.02
N ARG A 85 -14.95 -7.01 -28.18
CA ARG A 85 -14.16 -6.65 -29.38
C ARG A 85 -14.75 -7.17 -30.69
N ASP A 86 -15.41 -8.31 -30.63
CA ASP A 86 -15.96 -8.99 -31.81
C ASP A 86 -17.42 -8.57 -32.12
N SER A 87 -17.98 -7.62 -31.36
CA SER A 87 -19.40 -7.22 -31.45
C SER A 87 -19.56 -5.71 -31.71
N ILE A 88 -20.43 -5.37 -32.67
CA ILE A 88 -20.79 -3.98 -33.01
C ILE A 88 -21.93 -3.46 -32.10
N THR A 89 -22.72 -4.37 -31.54
CA THR A 89 -23.88 -4.10 -30.67
C THR A 89 -23.55 -4.39 -29.20
N GLU A 90 -24.36 -3.86 -28.29
CA GLU A 90 -24.24 -4.17 -26.86
C GLU A 90 -24.32 -5.68 -26.63
N VAL A 91 -23.31 -6.23 -25.97
CA VAL A 91 -23.21 -7.66 -25.69
C VAL A 91 -24.00 -7.99 -24.44
N MET A 92 -24.99 -8.87 -24.60
CA MET A 92 -25.74 -9.47 -23.50
C MET A 92 -24.99 -10.71 -23.01
N MET A 93 -24.64 -10.69 -21.75
CA MET A 93 -23.98 -11.78 -21.05
C MET A 93 -25.02 -12.70 -20.43
N ASP A 94 -25.07 -13.93 -20.93
CA ASP A 94 -25.79 -15.01 -20.26
C ASP A 94 -24.93 -15.64 -19.14
N LYS A 95 -25.52 -16.62 -18.47
CA LYS A 95 -24.89 -17.34 -17.37
C LYS A 95 -23.58 -18.03 -17.75
N GLU A 96 -23.48 -18.60 -18.96
CA GLU A 96 -22.27 -19.32 -19.39
C GLU A 96 -21.12 -18.34 -19.66
N LEU A 97 -21.42 -17.25 -20.37
CA LEU A 97 -20.46 -16.19 -20.62
C LEU A 97 -20.03 -15.51 -19.31
N PHE A 98 -20.96 -15.28 -18.38
CA PHE A 98 -20.64 -14.76 -17.05
C PHE A 98 -19.60 -15.62 -16.34
N ARG A 99 -19.85 -16.93 -16.23
CA ARG A 99 -18.91 -17.87 -15.58
C ARG A 99 -17.53 -17.85 -16.21
N LYS A 100 -17.47 -17.83 -17.54
CA LYS A 100 -16.22 -17.74 -18.30
C LYS A 100 -15.44 -16.48 -17.92
N CYS A 101 -16.12 -15.34 -17.80
CA CYS A 101 -15.52 -14.06 -17.46
C CYS A 101 -15.13 -13.95 -15.98
N VAL A 102 -15.98 -14.35 -15.05
CA VAL A 102 -15.77 -14.07 -13.61
C VAL A 102 -15.01 -15.16 -12.84
N GLY A 103 -14.86 -16.36 -13.39
CA GLY A 103 -14.39 -17.53 -12.64
C GLY A 103 -13.02 -17.35 -11.97
N GLY A 104 -12.10 -16.61 -12.58
CA GLY A 104 -10.77 -16.32 -12.01
C GLY A 104 -10.81 -15.35 -10.81
N ASN A 105 -11.89 -14.58 -10.66
CA ASN A 105 -12.02 -13.50 -9.69
C ASN A 105 -13.27 -13.65 -8.81
N ILE A 106 -13.90 -14.83 -8.83
CA ILE A 106 -15.23 -15.06 -8.25
C ILE A 106 -15.28 -14.80 -6.74
N MET A 107 -14.21 -15.07 -6.00
CA MET A 107 -14.17 -14.82 -4.55
C MET A 107 -14.25 -13.33 -4.22
N LEU A 108 -13.47 -12.49 -4.92
CA LEU A 108 -13.50 -11.04 -4.74
C LEU A 108 -14.86 -10.46 -5.15
N LEU A 109 -15.37 -10.87 -6.32
CA LEU A 109 -16.67 -10.41 -6.82
C LEU A 109 -17.81 -10.85 -5.89
N SER A 110 -17.77 -12.07 -5.36
CA SER A 110 -18.74 -12.55 -4.38
C SER A 110 -18.72 -11.73 -3.10
N GLN A 111 -17.54 -11.37 -2.58
CA GLN A 111 -17.44 -10.47 -1.43
C GLN A 111 -18.03 -9.08 -1.73
N ALA A 112 -17.73 -8.53 -2.90
CA ALA A 112 -18.21 -7.22 -3.33
C ALA A 112 -19.75 -7.16 -3.41
N PHE A 113 -20.35 -8.06 -4.18
CA PHE A 113 -21.80 -8.05 -4.44
C PHE A 113 -22.64 -8.58 -3.27
N GLN A 114 -22.06 -9.38 -2.37
CA GLN A 114 -22.74 -9.80 -1.13
C GLN A 114 -22.56 -8.78 0.01
N LYS A 115 -22.05 -7.58 -0.29
CA LYS A 115 -21.85 -6.50 0.69
C LYS A 115 -20.97 -6.93 1.87
N LYS A 116 -19.95 -7.75 1.61
CA LYS A 116 -19.00 -8.26 2.63
C LYS A 116 -17.74 -7.42 2.76
N PHE A 117 -17.57 -6.39 1.94
CA PHE A 117 -16.51 -5.42 2.16
C PHE A 117 -16.72 -4.61 3.43
N ILE A 118 -15.62 -4.05 3.94
CA ILE A 118 -15.54 -3.28 5.17
C ILE A 118 -16.48 -2.08 5.16
N ILE A 119 -16.79 -1.52 3.97
CA ILE A 119 -17.85 -0.54 3.78
C ILE A 119 -18.92 -1.14 2.84
N PRO A 120 -19.99 -1.75 3.39
CA PRO A 120 -21.08 -2.33 2.61
C PRO A 120 -21.83 -1.33 1.72
N GLU A 121 -22.21 -0.17 2.28
CA GLU A 121 -22.97 0.88 1.59
C GLU A 121 -22.03 1.97 1.03
N PHE A 122 -21.17 1.58 0.09
CA PHE A 122 -20.08 2.43 -0.38
C PHE A 122 -20.55 3.73 -1.04
N GLU A 123 -21.61 3.72 -1.84
CA GLU A 123 -22.15 4.94 -2.46
C GLU A 123 -22.63 5.97 -1.42
N ALA A 124 -23.30 5.51 -0.37
CA ALA A 124 -23.75 6.38 0.73
C ALA A 124 -22.55 6.97 1.49
N PHE A 125 -21.51 6.16 1.72
CA PHE A 125 -20.25 6.63 2.31
C PHE A 125 -19.56 7.67 1.43
N VAL A 126 -19.47 7.43 0.11
CA VAL A 126 -18.90 8.36 -0.87
C VAL A 126 -19.65 9.69 -0.87
N SER A 127 -20.98 9.69 -0.76
CA SER A 127 -21.75 10.93 -0.63
C SER A 127 -21.29 11.77 0.56
N LYS A 128 -20.98 11.13 1.70
CA LYS A 128 -20.45 11.83 2.89
C LYS A 128 -19.04 12.35 2.70
N ILE A 129 -18.18 11.61 2.00
CA ILE A 129 -16.85 12.09 1.62
C ILE A 129 -16.95 13.33 0.72
N ASN A 130 -17.88 13.33 -0.24
CA ASN A 130 -18.11 14.49 -1.10
C ASN A 130 -18.65 15.70 -0.31
N GLU A 131 -19.56 15.49 0.66
CA GLU A 131 -20.00 16.56 1.57
C GLU A 131 -18.83 17.17 2.36
N ILE A 132 -17.93 16.33 2.89
CA ILE A 132 -16.72 16.77 3.60
C ILE A 132 -15.79 17.53 2.65
N TYR A 133 -15.53 16.99 1.47
CA TYR A 133 -14.72 17.63 0.44
C TYR A 133 -15.23 19.04 0.14
N THR A 134 -16.52 19.19 -0.16
CA THR A 134 -17.13 20.50 -0.48
C THR A 134 -17.05 21.47 0.69
N LYS A 135 -17.29 20.99 1.92
CA LYS A 135 -17.20 21.83 3.13
C LYS A 135 -15.77 22.35 3.36
N VAL A 136 -14.76 21.49 3.21
CA VAL A 136 -13.36 21.84 3.48
C VAL A 136 -12.76 22.66 2.34
N HIS A 137 -13.15 22.42 1.08
CA HIS A 137 -12.71 23.20 -0.08
C HIS A 137 -13.04 24.72 0.04
N ALA A 138 -14.05 25.07 0.85
CA ALA A 138 -14.39 26.47 1.11
C ALA A 138 -13.40 27.18 2.07
N GLU A 139 -12.50 26.45 2.74
CA GLU A 139 -11.45 27.05 3.57
C GLU A 139 -10.29 27.50 2.68
N GLN A 140 -10.00 28.80 2.73
CA GLN A 140 -9.06 29.49 1.85
C GLN A 140 -7.86 30.07 2.61
N LYS A 141 -7.74 29.75 3.91
CA LYS A 141 -6.56 30.07 4.72
C LYS A 141 -5.40 29.14 4.39
N GLY A 142 -4.20 29.63 4.67
CA GLY A 142 -2.95 28.89 4.49
C GLY A 142 -1.99 29.67 3.61
N HIS A 143 -0.75 29.19 3.53
CA HIS A 143 0.26 29.72 2.62
C HIS A 143 0.98 28.54 1.99
N VAL A 144 1.20 28.62 0.67
CA VAL A 144 2.00 27.62 -0.05
C VAL A 144 3.43 27.67 0.50
N ALA A 145 4.06 26.50 0.66
CA ALA A 145 5.44 26.42 1.10
C ALA A 145 6.38 27.08 0.08
N ASP A 146 7.12 28.10 0.52
CA ASP A 146 7.98 28.93 -0.32
C ASP A 146 9.49 28.77 -0.03
N TYR A 147 9.84 28.09 1.06
CA TYR A 147 11.23 27.81 1.45
C TYR A 147 11.96 26.84 0.52
N ILE A 148 11.22 26.04 -0.27
CA ILE A 148 11.73 25.30 -1.42
C ILE A 148 11.13 25.93 -2.67
N PRO A 149 11.92 26.63 -3.51
CA PRO A 149 11.42 27.34 -4.69
C PRO A 149 10.53 26.52 -5.64
N HIS A 150 10.73 25.21 -5.73
CA HIS A 150 9.87 24.35 -6.54
C HIS A 150 8.44 24.17 -5.96
N LEU A 151 8.28 24.19 -4.64
CA LEU A 151 6.98 24.07 -3.99
C LEU A 151 6.13 25.34 -4.15
N ALA A 152 6.77 26.52 -4.23
CA ALA A 152 6.10 27.80 -4.45
C ALA A 152 5.35 27.90 -5.79
N LYS A 153 5.61 26.98 -6.73
CA LYS A 153 4.98 26.95 -8.05
C LYS A 153 3.59 26.32 -8.05
N PHE A 154 3.21 25.61 -7.00
CA PHE A 154 1.91 24.97 -6.93
C PHE A 154 0.79 26.00 -6.75
N ASN A 155 -0.30 25.80 -7.49
CA ASN A 155 -1.48 26.65 -7.39
C ASN A 155 -2.17 26.40 -6.02
N PRO A 156 -2.40 27.45 -5.20
CA PRO A 156 -3.07 27.31 -3.90
C PRO A 156 -4.50 26.76 -3.99
N GLU A 157 -5.14 26.86 -5.16
CA GLU A 157 -6.50 26.34 -5.39
C GLU A 157 -6.54 24.81 -5.63
N LEU A 158 -5.39 24.13 -5.71
CA LEU A 158 -5.37 22.68 -5.90
C LEU A 158 -5.88 21.96 -4.65
N TRP A 159 -6.93 21.16 -4.82
CA TRP A 159 -7.52 20.39 -3.73
C TRP A 159 -7.98 19.02 -4.21
N GLY A 160 -7.45 17.97 -3.61
CA GLY A 160 -7.73 16.58 -4.00
C GLY A 160 -7.89 15.67 -2.79
N VAL A 161 -8.92 14.84 -2.81
CA VAL A 161 -9.17 13.80 -1.82
C VAL A 161 -9.35 12.46 -2.52
N SER A 162 -8.54 11.48 -2.12
CA SER A 162 -8.66 10.09 -2.57
C SER A 162 -8.71 9.17 -1.37
N LEU A 163 -9.49 8.11 -1.48
CA LEU A 163 -9.59 7.05 -0.48
C LEU A 163 -9.42 5.68 -1.13
N CYS A 164 -8.84 4.77 -0.36
CA CYS A 164 -8.74 3.35 -0.66
C CYS A 164 -9.04 2.57 0.62
N THR A 165 -9.99 1.64 0.59
CA THR A 165 -10.28 0.76 1.73
C THR A 165 -9.35 -0.44 1.73
N VAL A 166 -9.31 -1.18 2.84
CA VAL A 166 -8.51 -2.42 2.95
C VAL A 166 -8.98 -3.53 1.99
N ASP A 167 -10.22 -3.43 1.50
CA ASP A 167 -10.77 -4.34 0.47
C ASP A 167 -10.53 -3.84 -0.97
N GLY A 168 -9.95 -2.65 -1.13
CA GLY A 168 -9.66 -2.03 -2.42
C GLY A 168 -10.81 -1.21 -3.01
N GLN A 169 -11.84 -0.88 -2.22
CA GLN A 169 -12.87 0.09 -2.65
C GLN A 169 -12.25 1.49 -2.72
N ARG A 170 -12.52 2.24 -3.78
CA ARG A 170 -11.84 3.52 -4.07
C ARG A 170 -12.82 4.60 -4.52
N HIS A 171 -12.52 5.82 -4.11
CA HIS A 171 -13.20 7.03 -4.56
C HIS A 171 -12.24 8.22 -4.53
N SER A 172 -12.41 9.13 -5.49
CA SER A 172 -11.56 10.32 -5.67
C SER A 172 -12.44 11.51 -6.04
N VAL A 173 -12.14 12.68 -5.49
CA VAL A 173 -12.81 13.95 -5.81
C VAL A 173 -11.79 15.10 -5.79
N GLY A 174 -11.85 15.98 -6.78
CA GLY A 174 -10.90 17.10 -6.97
C GLY A 174 -9.64 16.73 -7.77
N ASP A 175 -8.55 17.47 -7.54
CA ASP A 175 -7.27 17.41 -8.28
C ASP A 175 -6.40 16.20 -7.89
N THR A 176 -7.01 15.02 -7.90
CA THR A 176 -6.44 13.79 -7.31
C THR A 176 -5.34 13.11 -8.12
N LYS A 177 -5.19 13.51 -9.39
CA LYS A 177 -4.22 12.93 -10.34
C LYS A 177 -3.01 13.82 -10.58
N MET A 178 -2.97 14.99 -9.96
CA MET A 178 -1.81 15.88 -10.02
C MET A 178 -0.67 15.29 -9.20
N PRO A 179 0.53 15.04 -9.78
CA PRO A 179 1.69 14.62 -9.01
C PRO A 179 2.17 15.72 -8.07
N PHE A 180 2.58 15.32 -6.87
CA PHE A 180 3.27 16.18 -5.90
C PHE A 180 4.30 15.37 -5.12
N CYS A 181 5.33 16.04 -4.60
CA CYS A 181 6.37 15.39 -3.80
C CYS A 181 5.83 14.97 -2.43
N LEU A 182 6.16 13.75 -1.98
CA LEU A 182 5.77 13.24 -0.66
C LEU A 182 6.28 14.10 0.48
N GLN A 183 7.47 14.70 0.34
CA GLN A 183 8.09 15.47 1.42
C GLN A 183 8.16 14.62 2.70
N SER A 184 7.89 15.19 3.87
CA SER A 184 7.87 14.45 5.13
C SER A 184 6.92 13.25 5.18
N CYS A 185 5.93 13.12 4.29
CA CYS A 185 5.08 11.94 4.22
C CYS A 185 5.83 10.67 3.81
N VAL A 186 7.08 10.77 3.33
CA VAL A 186 7.93 9.60 3.08
C VAL A 186 8.51 8.99 4.36
N LYS A 187 8.69 9.77 5.44
CA LYS A 187 9.36 9.33 6.67
C LYS A 187 8.74 8.08 7.30
N PRO A 188 7.39 7.96 7.40
CA PRO A 188 6.77 6.73 7.90
C PRO A 188 7.03 5.52 7.00
N LEU A 189 7.09 5.72 5.67
CA LEU A 189 7.34 4.66 4.69
C LEU A 189 8.79 4.18 4.80
N GLU A 190 9.73 5.13 4.86
CA GLU A 190 11.15 4.88 5.04
C GLU A 190 11.42 4.09 6.33
N TYR A 191 10.82 4.50 7.44
CA TYR A 191 10.92 3.79 8.71
C TYR A 191 10.31 2.38 8.64
N ALA A 192 9.15 2.22 7.99
CA ALA A 192 8.53 0.91 7.81
C ALA A 192 9.44 -0.04 7.02
N ILE A 193 10.09 0.44 5.97
CA ILE A 193 11.04 -0.34 5.16
C ILE A 193 12.26 -0.73 6.00
N ALA A 194 12.84 0.18 6.78
CA ALA A 194 13.98 -0.12 7.64
C ALA A 194 13.65 -1.16 8.71
N VAL A 195 12.48 -1.07 9.36
CA VAL A 195 12.03 -2.08 10.33
C VAL A 195 11.70 -3.40 9.65
N HIS A 196 11.14 -3.37 8.44
CA HIS A 196 10.89 -4.58 7.66
C HIS A 196 12.19 -5.33 7.31
N GLU A 197 13.25 -4.60 6.95
CA GLU A 197 14.55 -5.16 6.57
C GLU A 197 15.38 -5.62 7.79
N ALA A 198 15.51 -4.77 8.81
CA ALA A 198 16.47 -4.97 9.91
C ALA A 198 15.82 -5.36 11.25
N GLY A 199 14.50 -5.25 11.37
CA GLY A 199 13.76 -5.46 12.63
C GLY A 199 13.79 -4.25 13.56
N SER A 200 12.80 -4.16 14.47
CA SER A 200 12.64 -3.01 15.37
C SER A 200 13.82 -2.83 16.31
N GLU A 201 14.41 -3.94 16.78
CA GLU A 201 15.54 -3.89 17.72
C GLU A 201 16.75 -3.19 17.12
N VAL A 202 17.11 -3.52 15.88
CA VAL A 202 18.28 -2.92 15.21
C VAL A 202 18.02 -1.44 14.92
N VAL A 203 16.85 -1.11 14.38
CA VAL A 203 16.49 0.28 14.03
C VAL A 203 16.53 1.18 15.27
N HIS A 204 15.95 0.75 16.38
CA HIS A 204 15.85 1.57 17.58
C HIS A 204 17.09 1.60 18.47
N ARG A 205 18.19 0.97 18.04
CA ARG A 205 19.52 1.29 18.59
C ARG A 205 19.97 2.68 18.18
N TYR A 206 19.44 3.21 17.06
CA TYR A 206 19.88 4.47 16.45
C TYR A 206 18.86 5.60 16.56
N VAL A 207 17.57 5.28 16.75
CA VAL A 207 16.49 6.28 16.86
C VAL A 207 15.53 5.92 17.99
N GLY A 208 15.05 6.93 18.71
CA GLY A 208 14.06 6.78 19.77
C GLY A 208 12.67 6.41 19.26
N LYS A 209 11.71 6.38 20.20
CA LYS A 209 10.32 5.96 19.98
C LYS A 209 9.29 6.98 20.49
N GLU A 210 9.77 8.10 21.02
CA GLU A 210 8.95 9.02 21.80
C GLU A 210 8.85 10.39 21.11
N PRO A 211 7.75 11.12 21.34
CA PRO A 211 7.66 12.51 20.88
C PRO A 211 8.75 13.33 21.59
N SER A 212 9.32 14.31 20.88
CA SER A 212 10.39 15.14 21.44
C SER A 212 9.91 16.07 22.56
N GLY A 213 8.63 16.46 22.56
CA GLY A 213 8.09 17.52 23.44
C GLY A 213 8.65 18.92 23.15
N PHE A 214 9.58 19.03 22.20
CA PHE A 214 10.17 20.28 21.72
C PHE A 214 9.52 20.71 20.41
N LYS A 215 9.59 22.01 20.12
CA LYS A 215 9.26 22.52 18.78
C LYS A 215 10.06 21.75 17.72
N PHE A 216 9.40 21.39 16.63
CA PHE A 216 9.98 20.69 15.48
C PHE A 216 11.25 21.37 14.96
N ASN A 217 11.40 22.67 15.22
CA ASN A 217 12.54 23.47 14.79
C ASN A 217 13.81 23.33 15.63
N ASN A 218 13.76 22.68 16.80
CA ASN A 218 14.90 22.56 17.69
C ASN A 218 15.86 21.44 17.27
N LEU A 219 17.15 21.76 17.23
CA LEU A 219 18.24 20.79 17.17
C LEU A 219 18.36 20.12 18.54
N SER A 220 17.70 18.97 18.72
CA SER A 220 17.77 18.21 19.97
C SER A 220 17.85 16.71 19.69
N LEU A 221 18.66 16.04 20.51
CA LEU A 221 18.69 14.59 20.66
C LEU A 221 18.07 14.24 22.02
N ASP A 222 17.75 12.96 22.23
CA ASP A 222 17.34 12.45 23.53
C ASP A 222 18.55 12.31 24.49
N GLU A 223 18.29 11.82 25.71
CA GLU A 223 19.31 11.64 26.74
C GLU A 223 20.38 10.59 26.37
N ASP A 224 20.09 9.74 25.38
CA ASP A 224 20.99 8.71 24.85
C ASP A 224 21.76 9.18 23.60
N ASP A 225 21.73 10.48 23.28
CA ASP A 225 22.30 11.05 22.05
C ASP A 225 21.70 10.45 20.75
N LYS A 226 20.42 10.08 20.75
CA LYS A 226 19.67 9.62 19.55
C LYS A 226 18.63 10.64 19.11
N PRO A 227 18.23 10.68 17.83
CA PRO A 227 17.04 11.42 17.45
C PRO A 227 15.80 10.83 18.11
N HIS A 228 14.88 11.69 18.56
CA HIS A 228 13.70 11.31 19.36
C HIS A 228 12.81 10.24 18.73
N ASN A 229 12.56 10.33 17.42
CA ASN A 229 11.71 9.42 16.66
C ASN A 229 11.98 9.56 15.14
N PRO A 230 11.56 8.59 14.31
CA PRO A 230 11.76 8.66 12.85
C PRO A 230 10.90 9.70 12.13
N MET A 231 9.90 10.32 12.78
CA MET A 231 9.01 11.31 12.15
C MET A 231 9.63 12.71 12.11
N VAL A 232 10.67 12.97 12.90
CA VAL A 232 11.48 14.20 12.81
C VAL A 232 12.63 14.04 11.81
N ASN A 233 13.11 15.15 11.23
CA ASN A 233 14.16 15.13 10.21
C ASN A 233 15.43 14.40 10.66
N ALA A 234 15.88 14.63 11.90
CA ALA A 234 17.05 13.95 12.46
C ALA A 234 16.89 12.42 12.46
N GLY A 235 15.72 11.92 12.87
CA GLY A 235 15.41 10.50 12.86
C GLY A 235 15.37 9.93 11.45
N ALA A 236 14.68 10.60 10.53
CA ALA A 236 14.60 10.18 9.13
C ALA A 236 15.99 10.10 8.47
N ILE A 237 16.87 11.09 8.68
CA ILE A 237 18.24 11.07 8.15
C ILE A 237 19.04 9.88 8.73
N VAL A 238 18.84 9.53 10.00
CA VAL A 238 19.45 8.32 10.57
C VAL A 238 18.86 7.06 9.96
N ILE A 239 17.54 6.97 9.75
CA ILE A 239 16.91 5.85 9.05
C ILE A 239 17.48 5.68 7.63
N SER A 240 17.74 6.77 6.90
CA SER A 240 18.34 6.73 5.56
C SER A 240 19.70 6.03 5.52
N SER A 241 20.44 6.06 6.63
CA SER A 241 21.72 5.35 6.78
C SER A 241 21.56 3.84 7.05
N LEU A 242 20.38 3.39 7.50
CA LEU A 242 20.09 2.00 7.88
C LEU A 242 19.53 1.15 6.75
N ILE A 243 18.93 1.76 5.72
CA ILE A 243 18.38 1.03 4.57
C ILE A 243 19.54 0.57 3.67
N LYS A 244 19.55 -0.72 3.29
CA LYS A 244 20.57 -1.35 2.44
C LYS A 244 22.00 -0.87 2.73
N PRO A 245 22.55 -1.16 3.93
CA PRO A 245 23.91 -0.74 4.25
C PRO A 245 24.91 -1.41 3.29
N GLY A 246 25.90 -0.65 2.83
CA GLY A 246 26.98 -1.13 1.96
C GLY A 246 26.65 -1.21 0.46
N THR A 247 25.42 -0.92 0.03
CA THR A 247 25.09 -0.77 -1.39
C THR A 247 25.37 0.64 -1.90
N ASN A 248 25.45 0.81 -3.21
CA ASN A 248 25.60 2.16 -3.78
C ASN A 248 24.28 2.96 -3.73
N LYS A 249 24.36 4.27 -3.98
CA LYS A 249 23.23 5.20 -3.89
C LYS A 249 22.07 4.83 -4.82
N ALA A 250 22.36 4.39 -6.04
CA ALA A 250 21.34 4.04 -7.03
C ALA A 250 20.57 2.78 -6.62
N GLU A 251 21.28 1.73 -6.21
CA GLU A 251 20.66 0.49 -5.70
C GLU A 251 19.77 0.74 -4.48
N LYS A 252 20.20 1.61 -3.57
CA LYS A 252 19.41 1.97 -2.38
C LYS A 252 18.11 2.69 -2.77
N PHE A 253 18.18 3.61 -3.74
CA PHE A 253 17.01 4.33 -4.24
C PHE A 253 16.05 3.40 -4.99
N ASP A 254 16.56 2.55 -5.88
CA ASP A 254 15.74 1.57 -6.60
C ASP A 254 15.02 0.62 -5.64
N TYR A 255 15.70 0.19 -4.58
CA TYR A 255 15.12 -0.65 -3.53
C TYR A 255 13.94 0.04 -2.84
N VAL A 256 14.09 1.29 -2.39
CA VAL A 256 12.98 2.02 -1.76
C VAL A 256 11.85 2.30 -2.76
N MET A 257 12.17 2.66 -4.00
CA MET A 257 11.18 2.87 -5.06
C MET A 257 10.38 1.60 -5.36
N GLU A 258 10.99 0.42 -5.30
CA GLU A 258 10.28 -0.86 -5.45
C GLU A 258 9.25 -1.06 -4.33
N PHE A 259 9.62 -0.81 -3.07
CA PHE A 259 8.69 -0.87 -1.94
C PHE A 259 7.54 0.13 -2.09
N VAL A 260 7.84 1.38 -2.42
CA VAL A 260 6.82 2.43 -2.58
C VAL A 260 5.85 2.07 -3.71
N LYS A 261 6.34 1.55 -4.85
CA LYS A 261 5.49 1.06 -5.95
C LYS A 261 4.63 -0.14 -5.55
N LYS A 262 5.16 -1.09 -4.79
CA LYS A 262 4.41 -2.23 -4.26
C LYS A 262 3.31 -1.77 -3.29
N MET A 263 3.62 -0.83 -2.40
CA MET A 263 2.64 -0.22 -1.49
C MET A 263 1.55 0.55 -2.24
N ALA A 264 1.87 1.18 -3.38
CA ALA A 264 0.92 1.86 -4.23
C ALA A 264 0.13 0.92 -5.17
N GLY A 265 0.42 -0.39 -5.16
CA GLY A 265 -0.20 -1.35 -6.08
C GLY A 265 0.09 -1.06 -7.55
N GLN A 266 1.29 -0.56 -7.85
CA GLN A 266 1.75 -0.15 -9.19
C GLN A 266 1.02 1.07 -9.79
N GLU A 267 0.32 1.84 -8.97
CA GLU A 267 -0.11 3.20 -9.33
C GLU A 267 1.08 4.15 -9.52
N TYR A 268 0.82 5.39 -9.92
CA TYR A 268 1.86 6.38 -10.18
C TYR A 268 2.79 6.59 -8.96
N VAL A 269 4.09 6.38 -9.18
CA VAL A 269 5.17 6.76 -8.27
C VAL A 269 6.30 7.33 -9.12
N GLY A 270 6.59 8.61 -8.95
CA GLY A 270 7.57 9.39 -9.72
C GLY A 270 8.72 9.89 -8.86
N PHE A 271 9.51 10.78 -9.44
CA PHE A 271 10.63 11.43 -8.77
C PHE A 271 10.90 12.81 -9.40
N SER A 272 10.92 13.84 -8.57
CA SER A 272 11.26 15.20 -9.00
C SER A 272 12.73 15.49 -8.74
N ASN A 273 13.56 15.36 -9.77
CA ASN A 273 14.96 15.82 -9.69
C ASN A 273 15.04 17.33 -9.39
N ALA A 274 14.07 18.11 -9.85
CA ALA A 274 14.06 19.55 -9.67
C ALA A 274 13.79 19.94 -8.20
N THR A 275 12.89 19.24 -7.52
CA THR A 275 12.68 19.37 -6.07
C THR A 275 13.91 18.88 -5.31
N PHE A 276 14.50 17.76 -5.71
CA PHE A 276 15.71 17.22 -5.08
C PHE A 276 16.88 18.21 -5.08
N GLN A 277 17.21 18.80 -6.24
CA GLN A 277 18.27 19.81 -6.31
C GLN A 277 17.91 21.03 -5.47
N SER A 278 16.66 21.49 -5.55
CA SER A 278 16.19 22.66 -4.78
C SER A 278 16.26 22.44 -3.27
N GLU A 279 15.88 21.25 -2.77
CA GLU A 279 15.97 20.88 -1.36
C GLU A 279 17.42 20.77 -0.88
N LYS A 280 18.28 20.19 -1.72
CA LYS A 280 19.70 20.05 -1.39
C LYS A 280 20.40 21.40 -1.30
N GLU A 281 20.08 22.33 -2.20
CA GLU A 281 20.64 23.68 -2.23
C GLU A 281 20.16 24.56 -1.06
N THR A 282 18.91 24.39 -0.60
CA THR A 282 18.36 25.17 0.53
C THR A 282 18.34 24.41 1.86
N GLY A 283 18.99 23.24 1.90
CA GLY A 283 18.93 22.26 2.98
C GLY A 283 19.83 22.54 4.20
N ASP A 284 20.30 23.77 4.40
CA ASP A 284 21.29 24.17 5.42
C ASP A 284 21.01 23.59 6.81
N ARG A 285 19.74 23.59 7.20
CA ARG A 285 19.32 23.05 8.50
C ARG A 285 19.53 21.54 8.59
N ASN A 286 19.24 20.79 7.54
CA ASN A 286 19.47 19.35 7.54
C ASN A 286 20.97 19.02 7.50
N PHE A 287 21.80 19.86 6.87
CA PHE A 287 23.26 19.78 7.00
C PHE A 287 23.71 20.00 8.44
N ALA A 288 23.22 21.03 9.12
CA ALA A 288 23.54 21.28 10.53
C ALA A 288 23.14 20.10 11.44
N ILE A 289 21.93 19.55 11.24
CA ILE A 289 21.46 18.32 11.91
C ILE A 289 22.43 17.16 11.64
N GLY A 290 22.81 16.95 10.38
CA GLY A 290 23.73 15.89 9.96
C GLY A 290 25.10 15.99 10.63
N TYR A 291 25.73 17.16 10.62
CA TYR A 291 27.03 17.38 11.28
C TYR A 291 26.96 17.18 12.79
N TYR A 292 25.89 17.65 13.44
CA TYR A 292 25.67 17.43 14.86
C TYR A 292 25.54 15.93 15.21
N MET A 293 24.73 15.19 14.44
CA MET A 293 24.58 13.73 14.60
C MET A 293 25.88 12.98 14.29
N LYS A 294 26.71 13.49 13.38
CA LYS A 294 28.04 12.91 13.08
C LYS A 294 28.99 13.05 14.27
N GLU A 295 29.02 14.23 14.90
CA GLU A 295 29.83 14.47 16.12
C GLU A 295 29.40 13.53 17.26
N LYS A 296 28.09 13.35 17.43
CA LYS A 296 27.48 12.49 18.44
C LYS A 296 27.48 10.99 18.10
N ARG A 297 28.02 10.61 16.93
CA ARG A 297 28.12 9.22 16.47
C ARG A 297 26.75 8.51 16.37
N CYS A 298 25.71 9.22 15.96
CA CYS A 298 24.37 8.65 15.80
C CYS A 298 24.24 7.71 14.60
N PHE A 299 25.20 7.72 13.66
CA PHE A 299 25.17 6.90 12.47
C PHE A 299 25.83 5.52 12.70
N PRO A 300 25.39 4.46 11.98
CA PRO A 300 26.05 3.15 11.99
C PRO A 300 27.54 3.24 11.61
N HIS A 301 28.33 2.30 12.11
CA HIS A 301 29.74 2.22 11.76
C HIS A 301 29.91 2.01 10.25
N GLY A 302 30.72 2.86 9.60
CA GLY A 302 30.95 2.84 8.16
C GLY A 302 29.89 3.57 7.32
N ALA A 303 28.86 4.14 7.93
CA ALA A 303 27.91 4.99 7.22
C ALA A 303 28.43 6.44 7.11
N GLU A 304 28.38 7.00 5.91
CA GLU A 304 28.75 8.40 5.66
C GLU A 304 27.53 9.32 5.80
N MET A 305 27.65 10.34 6.64
CA MET A 305 26.57 11.30 6.92
C MET A 305 26.07 12.00 5.64
N ILE A 306 26.98 12.39 4.75
CA ILE A 306 26.62 13.07 3.50
C ILE A 306 25.81 12.15 2.59
N ASP A 307 26.11 10.85 2.57
CA ASP A 307 25.36 9.89 1.76
C ASP A 307 23.97 9.63 2.33
N ALA A 308 23.83 9.56 3.66
CA ALA A 308 22.53 9.47 4.32
C ALA A 308 21.67 10.72 4.05
N LEU A 309 22.27 11.90 4.09
CA LEU A 309 21.58 13.17 3.86
C LEU A 309 21.17 13.35 2.39
N ASP A 310 22.06 13.03 1.44
CA ASP A 310 21.73 13.01 0.01
C ASP A 310 20.55 12.06 -0.26
N PHE A 311 20.58 10.86 0.33
CA PHE A 311 19.52 9.88 0.17
C PHE A 311 18.20 10.37 0.76
N TYR A 312 18.22 10.98 1.94
CA TYR A 312 17.05 11.60 2.56
C TYR A 312 16.38 12.63 1.63
N PHE A 313 17.16 13.51 0.99
CA PHE A 313 16.61 14.48 0.02
C PHE A 313 16.00 13.80 -1.22
N GLN A 314 16.59 12.71 -1.70
CA GLN A 314 16.01 11.92 -2.79
C GLN A 314 14.65 11.35 -2.39
N LEU A 315 14.53 10.79 -1.17
CA LEU A 315 13.28 10.23 -0.69
C LEU A 315 12.17 11.27 -0.51
N CYS A 316 12.49 12.46 0.02
CA CYS A 316 11.53 13.57 0.13
C CYS A 316 11.01 14.05 -1.24
N SER A 317 11.79 13.83 -2.30
CA SER A 317 11.48 14.24 -3.67
C SER A 317 10.77 13.17 -4.51
N ILE A 318 10.37 12.04 -3.91
CA ILE A 318 9.50 11.04 -4.55
C ILE A 318 8.13 11.67 -4.79
N GLU A 319 7.58 11.47 -5.99
CA GLU A 319 6.28 12.02 -6.37
C GLU A 319 5.18 10.96 -6.31
N VAL A 320 4.00 11.39 -5.86
CA VAL A 320 2.77 10.59 -5.83
C VAL A 320 1.59 11.44 -6.27
N THR A 321 0.49 10.79 -6.62
CA THR A 321 -0.84 11.40 -6.72
C THR A 321 -1.66 11.09 -5.46
N CYS A 322 -2.75 11.80 -5.20
CA CYS A 322 -3.69 11.44 -4.11
C CYS A 322 -4.15 9.98 -4.24
N GLU A 323 -4.41 9.53 -5.48
CA GLU A 323 -4.85 8.18 -5.76
C GLU A 323 -3.82 7.14 -5.32
N SER A 324 -2.58 7.26 -5.77
CA SER A 324 -1.49 6.35 -5.38
C SER A 324 -1.18 6.40 -3.88
N GLY A 325 -1.15 7.60 -3.28
CA GLY A 325 -0.92 7.79 -1.84
C GLY A 325 -2.01 7.15 -0.98
N SER A 326 -3.27 7.17 -1.44
CA SER A 326 -4.37 6.51 -0.74
C SER A 326 -4.19 4.99 -0.67
N VAL A 327 -3.63 4.36 -1.71
CA VAL A 327 -3.32 2.92 -1.73
C VAL A 327 -2.16 2.60 -0.78
N MET A 328 -1.13 3.47 -0.71
CA MET A 328 -0.05 3.33 0.27
C MET A 328 -0.57 3.39 1.71
N GLY A 329 -1.43 4.37 2.02
CA GLY A 329 -2.07 4.48 3.32
C GLY A 329 -2.93 3.25 3.65
N ALA A 330 -3.68 2.76 2.67
CA ALA A 330 -4.49 1.54 2.82
C ALA A 330 -3.64 0.27 3.00
N THR A 331 -2.43 0.22 2.41
CA THR A 331 -1.47 -0.87 2.65
C THR A 331 -1.03 -0.92 4.12
N LEU A 332 -0.79 0.24 4.74
CA LEU A 332 -0.54 0.31 6.19
C LEU A 332 -1.78 -0.07 7.00
N ALA A 333 -2.96 0.43 6.63
CA ALA A 333 -4.23 0.07 7.28
C ALA A 333 -4.52 -1.44 7.21
N ASN A 334 -4.06 -2.12 6.15
CA ASN A 334 -4.24 -3.55 5.91
C ASN A 334 -3.07 -4.41 6.39
N GLY A 335 -2.33 -3.95 7.42
CA GLY A 335 -1.28 -4.77 8.04
C GLY A 335 -0.09 -5.07 7.12
N GLY A 336 0.17 -4.20 6.13
CA GLY A 336 1.28 -4.32 5.19
C GLY A 336 0.95 -5.11 3.93
N ILE A 337 -0.31 -5.45 3.70
CA ILE A 337 -0.79 -6.14 2.49
C ILE A 337 -1.44 -5.10 1.57
N CYS A 338 -0.94 -4.95 0.35
CA CYS A 338 -1.51 -3.99 -0.60
C CYS A 338 -2.95 -4.40 -0.95
N PRO A 339 -3.95 -3.54 -0.72
CA PRO A 339 -5.36 -3.93 -0.81
C PRO A 339 -5.78 -4.29 -2.24
N ILE A 340 -5.17 -3.67 -3.25
CA ILE A 340 -5.53 -3.86 -4.67
C ILE A 340 -4.69 -4.93 -5.39
N THR A 341 -3.70 -5.53 -4.73
CA THR A 341 -2.90 -6.62 -5.31
C THR A 341 -2.91 -7.89 -4.46
N GLY A 342 -3.15 -7.78 -3.15
CA GLY A 342 -3.03 -8.87 -2.19
C GLY A 342 -1.57 -9.23 -1.84
N GLU A 343 -0.59 -8.49 -2.35
CA GLU A 343 0.83 -8.71 -2.05
C GLU A 343 1.15 -8.25 -0.62
N ARG A 344 1.85 -9.09 0.15
CA ARG A 344 2.44 -8.69 1.43
C ARG A 344 3.71 -7.89 1.15
N VAL A 345 3.64 -6.58 1.34
CA VAL A 345 4.73 -5.64 1.09
C VAL A 345 5.57 -5.39 2.34
N LEU A 346 4.94 -5.29 3.52
CA LEU A 346 5.60 -5.00 4.79
C LEU A 346 5.32 -6.08 5.84
N SER A 347 6.18 -6.15 6.85
CA SER A 347 5.94 -7.01 8.01
C SER A 347 4.89 -6.37 8.92
N ALA A 348 4.09 -7.19 9.61
CA ALA A 348 3.08 -6.68 10.54
C ALA A 348 3.71 -5.89 11.69
N GLU A 349 4.95 -6.24 12.09
CA GLU A 349 5.74 -5.49 13.07
C GLU A 349 6.05 -4.08 12.59
N ALA A 350 6.58 -3.94 11.36
CA ALA A 350 6.90 -2.65 10.78
C ALA A 350 5.67 -1.75 10.74
N VAL A 351 4.55 -2.28 10.23
CA VAL A 351 3.29 -1.54 10.11
C VAL A 351 2.78 -1.07 11.47
N ARG A 352 2.74 -1.97 12.47
CA ARG A 352 2.31 -1.62 13.83
C ARG A 352 3.15 -0.48 14.40
N ASN A 353 4.47 -0.61 14.33
CA ASN A 353 5.37 0.39 14.90
C ASN A 353 5.23 1.74 14.18
N THR A 354 5.12 1.72 12.84
CA THR A 354 4.92 2.93 12.04
C THR A 354 3.64 3.64 12.43
N LEU A 355 2.51 2.91 12.53
CA LEU A 355 1.23 3.50 12.93
C LEU A 355 1.27 4.07 14.35
N SER A 356 1.94 3.41 15.29
CA SER A 356 2.14 3.93 16.65
C SER A 356 2.90 5.25 16.66
N LEU A 357 3.97 5.37 15.86
CA LEU A 357 4.77 6.60 15.78
C LEU A 357 4.08 7.70 14.97
N MET A 358 3.29 7.36 13.96
CA MET A 358 2.43 8.32 13.26
C MET A 358 1.40 8.93 14.22
N HIS A 359 0.81 8.10 15.08
CA HIS A 359 -0.17 8.56 16.07
C HIS A 359 0.42 9.61 17.02
N SER A 360 1.61 9.38 17.59
CA SER A 360 2.18 10.29 18.59
C SER A 360 3.10 11.39 18.03
N CYS A 361 3.66 11.20 16.82
CA CYS A 361 4.73 12.06 16.28
C CYS A 361 4.49 12.53 14.83
N GLY A 362 3.36 12.20 14.20
CA GLY A 362 3.18 12.32 12.74
C GLY A 362 2.79 13.70 12.19
N MET A 363 2.34 14.64 13.04
CA MET A 363 1.77 15.93 12.62
C MET A 363 2.55 17.14 13.15
N TYR A 364 3.88 17.02 13.22
CA TYR A 364 4.78 18.05 13.78
C TYR A 364 4.36 18.46 15.20
N ASP A 365 4.44 19.75 15.54
CA ASP A 365 4.03 20.30 16.83
C ASP A 365 2.54 20.08 17.12
N PHE A 366 1.73 19.78 16.08
CA PHE A 366 0.30 19.51 16.21
C PHE A 366 -0.01 18.03 16.52
N SER A 367 1.00 17.16 16.64
CA SER A 367 0.80 15.71 16.87
C SER A 367 -0.02 15.41 18.13
N GLY A 368 0.25 16.12 19.25
CA GLY A 368 -0.48 15.90 20.50
C GLY A 368 -1.96 16.29 20.41
N GLU A 369 -2.26 17.45 19.84
CA GLU A 369 -3.64 17.93 19.61
C GLU A 369 -4.38 17.02 18.62
N PHE A 370 -3.72 16.62 17.52
CA PHE A 370 -4.30 15.73 16.52
C PHE A 370 -4.58 14.33 17.07
N ALA A 371 -3.74 13.81 17.96
CA ALA A 371 -3.95 12.50 18.58
C ALA A 371 -5.09 12.50 19.60
N PHE A 372 -5.37 13.65 20.23
CA PHE A 372 -6.39 13.80 21.26
C PHE A 372 -7.80 13.97 20.68
N HIS A 373 -7.92 14.73 19.59
CA HIS A 373 -9.19 15.04 18.90
C HIS A 373 -9.59 13.95 17.90
#